data_AF-A0A8T4X0X8-F1
#
_entry.id   AF-A0A8T4X0X8-F1
#
_cell.length_a   1.000
_cell.length_b   1.000
_cell.length_c   1.000
_cell.angle_alpha   90.00
_cell.angle_beta   90.00
_cell.angle_gamma   90.00
#
_symmetry.space_group_name_H-M   'P 1'
#
loop_
_entity.id
_entity.type
_entity.pdbx_description
1 polymer ?
#
loop_
_entity_poly.entity_id
_entity_poly.type
_entity_poly.pdbx_seq_one_letter_code
_entity_poly.pdbx_strand_id
1 'polypeptide(L)'
;MTTQEIHNNLSTINSINTLHHCDVYSYSATLKFTQFDDFIVHKIELINNSFDESISNTSIELNGVIIGDLFYLKDLCLEISSMSIFQFYAFLNECTIPDLQLQNFTFRSNYLVVHKDYIDDFHLKYSSTSSVWGGFKISENQSVINYYKKTIPVITIPDELKELDHYAQDSVYRALDQKHSFERFLKLYHLLELEFDYSLIKKIQSLNITTDSNLIGNLLNEYKRTESDRLFDLISNNCFDTSNLSLKLNNIKSFITLGEEIFIRFGKEKSSNFYLTDSIKYNALLSDPDAFTNPNSVKTYTNIQPTDYPKFIHTITSYWIYRIRCSIAHFKIGEYILTRDKEDFIVEFAEPLIKEVLIQFYKK
;
A
#
# COMPACT_ATOMS: atom_id res chain seq x y z
N MET A 1 -21.69 15.82 22.74
CA MET A 1 -23.01 16.49 22.78
C MET A 1 -23.80 15.83 23.91
N THR A 2 -24.52 16.61 24.71
CA THR A 2 -25.37 16.08 25.80
C THR A 2 -26.82 15.89 25.34
N THR A 3 -27.59 15.04 26.03
CA THR A 3 -29.02 14.83 25.72
C THR A 3 -29.81 16.15 25.75
N GLN A 4 -29.48 17.05 26.69
CA GLN A 4 -30.14 18.36 26.78
C GLN A 4 -29.83 19.25 25.57
N GLU A 5 -28.59 19.25 25.08
CA GLU A 5 -28.21 19.99 23.87
C GLU A 5 -28.94 19.45 22.63
N ILE A 6 -29.08 18.13 22.52
CA ILE A 6 -29.82 17.46 21.45
C ILE A 6 -31.30 17.90 21.49
N HIS A 7 -31.96 17.77 22.64
CA HIS A 7 -33.38 18.17 22.78
C HIS A 7 -33.62 19.66 22.53
N ASN A 8 -32.70 20.54 22.93
CA ASN A 8 -32.86 21.98 22.76
C ASN A 8 -32.67 22.43 21.30
N ASN A 9 -31.90 21.69 20.51
CA ASN A 9 -31.47 22.09 19.18
C ASN A 9 -32.00 21.20 18.06
N LEU A 10 -32.83 20.20 18.34
CA LEU A 10 -33.58 19.50 17.31
C LEU A 10 -35.05 19.91 17.37
N SER A 11 -35.55 20.51 16.29
CA SER A 11 -36.90 21.08 16.27
C SER A 11 -38.01 20.07 15.99
N THR A 12 -37.74 18.96 15.28
CA THR A 12 -38.81 18.11 14.73
C THR A 12 -38.28 16.75 14.21
N ILE A 13 -38.06 15.77 15.09
CA ILE A 13 -37.89 14.36 14.67
C ILE A 13 -38.64 13.44 15.63
N ASN A 14 -39.42 12.51 15.07
CA ASN A 14 -40.11 11.46 15.84
C ASN A 14 -39.12 10.59 16.65
N SER A 15 -37.93 10.32 16.12
CA SER A 15 -36.84 9.55 16.74
C SER A 15 -36.19 10.22 17.96
N ILE A 16 -36.33 11.53 18.15
CA ILE A 16 -35.87 12.20 19.39
C ILE A 16 -36.74 11.78 20.57
N ASN A 17 -38.04 11.57 20.33
CA ASN A 17 -38.96 11.13 21.38
C ASN A 17 -38.65 9.71 21.87
N THR A 18 -37.82 8.97 21.12
CA THR A 18 -37.36 7.62 21.48
C THR A 18 -35.95 7.58 22.07
N LEU A 19 -35.18 8.68 22.02
CA LEU A 19 -33.87 8.75 22.67
C LEU A 19 -34.06 9.09 24.14
N HIS A 20 -33.79 8.13 25.02
CA HIS A 20 -33.96 8.31 26.47
C HIS A 20 -32.64 8.63 27.16
N HIS A 21 -31.53 8.10 26.63
CA HIS A 21 -30.24 8.14 27.29
C HIS A 21 -29.10 8.38 26.29
N CYS A 22 -28.19 9.29 26.64
CA CYS A 22 -26.98 9.56 25.87
C CYS A 22 -25.82 9.73 26.85
N ASP A 23 -24.92 8.75 26.85
CA ASP A 23 -23.81 8.66 27.79
C ASP A 23 -22.50 8.35 27.06
N VAL A 24 -21.40 8.35 27.82
CA VAL A 24 -20.07 7.99 27.32
C VAL A 24 -19.70 6.60 27.83
N TYR A 25 -19.63 5.63 26.93
CA TYR A 25 -19.08 4.32 27.23
C TYR A 25 -17.54 4.40 27.19
N SER A 26 -16.88 4.09 28.31
CA SER A 26 -15.42 4.14 28.43
C SER A 26 -14.84 2.73 28.46
N TYR A 27 -14.33 2.26 27.33
CA TYR A 27 -13.64 0.96 27.26
C TYR A 27 -12.27 1.02 27.96
N SER A 28 -11.56 2.14 27.82
CA SER A 28 -10.30 2.38 28.52
C SER A 28 -10.16 3.84 28.93
N ALA A 29 -9.07 4.19 29.63
CA ALA A 29 -8.78 5.57 29.98
C ALA A 29 -8.69 6.49 28.75
N THR A 30 -8.33 5.94 27.59
CA THR A 30 -8.16 6.66 26.34
C THR A 30 -9.32 6.43 25.36
N LEU A 31 -9.85 5.22 25.25
CA LEU A 31 -10.88 4.86 24.28
C LEU A 31 -12.28 5.04 24.86
N LYS A 32 -13.03 5.97 24.28
CA LYS A 32 -14.38 6.33 24.66
C LYS A 32 -15.27 6.34 23.44
N PHE A 33 -16.48 5.82 23.60
CA PHE A 33 -17.50 5.75 22.58
C PHE A 33 -18.78 6.40 23.09
N THR A 34 -19.65 6.80 22.17
CA THR A 34 -20.96 7.33 22.54
C THR A 34 -21.94 6.18 22.68
N GLN A 35 -22.66 6.17 23.80
CA GLN A 35 -23.75 5.25 24.05
C GLN A 35 -25.07 6.01 23.88
N PHE A 36 -25.97 5.44 23.10
CA PHE A 36 -27.35 5.89 22.98
C PHE A 36 -28.26 4.75 23.39
N ASP A 37 -29.05 4.97 24.45
CA ASP A 37 -29.87 3.95 25.08
C ASP A 37 -29.06 2.68 25.40
N ASP A 38 -29.41 1.54 24.80
CA ASP A 38 -28.76 0.25 25.00
C ASP A 38 -27.72 -0.09 23.91
N PHE A 39 -27.28 0.90 23.14
CA PHE A 39 -26.38 0.69 22.00
C PHE A 39 -25.15 1.60 22.05
N ILE A 40 -24.01 1.06 21.63
CA ILE A 40 -22.75 1.77 21.51
C ILE A 40 -22.43 1.94 20.03
N VAL A 41 -22.09 3.17 19.65
CA VAL A 41 -21.78 3.53 18.26
C VAL A 41 -20.28 3.64 18.05
N HIS A 42 -19.78 2.91 17.06
CA HIS A 42 -18.38 2.93 16.62
C HIS A 42 -18.30 3.49 15.22
N LYS A 43 -17.56 4.58 15.06
CA LYS A 43 -17.14 5.05 13.75
C LYS A 43 -16.22 4.01 13.10
N ILE A 44 -16.44 3.70 11.83
CA ILE A 44 -15.61 2.79 11.05
C ILE A 44 -14.52 3.58 10.32
N GLU A 45 -13.27 3.14 10.51
CA GLU A 45 -12.08 3.73 9.88
C GLU A 45 -11.77 3.09 8.53
N LEU A 46 -11.80 1.74 8.48
CA LEU A 46 -11.60 0.96 7.27
C LEU A 46 -12.78 0.02 7.09
N ILE A 47 -13.19 -0.14 5.84
CA ILE A 47 -14.15 -1.14 5.42
C ILE A 47 -13.64 -1.82 4.16
N ASN A 48 -14.01 -3.08 3.98
CA ASN A 48 -13.66 -3.83 2.79
C ASN A 48 -14.39 -3.22 1.59
N ASN A 49 -13.63 -2.75 0.61
CA ASN A 49 -14.19 -2.14 -0.61
C ASN A 49 -15.00 -3.11 -1.47
N SER A 50 -14.98 -4.42 -1.18
CA SER A 50 -15.82 -5.41 -1.86
C SER A 50 -17.24 -5.51 -1.30
N PHE A 51 -17.54 -4.81 -0.20
CA PHE A 51 -18.89 -4.81 0.36
C PHE A 51 -19.82 -4.01 -0.54
N ASP A 52 -21.03 -4.53 -0.75
CA ASP A 52 -22.07 -3.84 -1.49
C ASP A 52 -22.64 -2.74 -0.59
N GLU A 53 -22.20 -1.51 -0.78
CA GLU A 53 -22.68 -0.36 0.00
C GLU A 53 -24.07 0.12 -0.48
N SER A 54 -24.71 -0.56 -1.46
CA SER A 54 -26.09 -0.25 -1.86
C SER A 54 -27.15 -0.77 -0.89
N ILE A 55 -26.81 -1.75 -0.04
CA ILE A 55 -27.66 -2.17 1.07
C ILE A 55 -27.45 -1.24 2.28
N SER A 56 -28.49 -1.06 3.11
CA SER A 56 -28.42 -0.12 4.25
C SER A 56 -27.47 -0.55 5.35
N ASN A 57 -27.43 -1.85 5.65
CA ASN A 57 -26.66 -2.41 6.74
C ASN A 57 -26.44 -3.92 6.58
N THR A 58 -25.51 -4.45 7.37
CA THR A 58 -25.26 -5.88 7.53
C THR A 58 -25.23 -6.22 9.02
N SER A 59 -26.03 -7.19 9.44
CA SER A 59 -26.07 -7.62 10.83
C SER A 59 -24.80 -8.38 11.23
N ILE A 60 -24.33 -8.10 12.44
CA ILE A 60 -23.22 -8.80 13.08
C ILE A 60 -23.79 -9.83 14.04
N GLU A 61 -23.44 -11.09 13.81
CA GLU A 61 -23.87 -12.21 14.62
C GLU A 61 -22.72 -12.80 15.45
N LEU A 62 -23.02 -13.11 16.71
CA LEU A 62 -22.16 -13.90 17.59
C LEU A 62 -22.90 -15.17 17.97
N ASN A 63 -22.40 -16.32 17.49
CA ASN A 63 -23.01 -17.64 17.73
C ASN A 63 -24.50 -17.71 17.33
N GLY A 64 -24.88 -17.06 16.23
CA GLY A 64 -26.27 -17.02 15.73
C GLY A 64 -27.19 -16.01 16.43
N VAL A 65 -26.65 -15.19 17.33
CA VAL A 65 -27.38 -14.07 17.94
C VAL A 65 -26.90 -12.77 17.30
N ILE A 66 -27.82 -11.96 16.79
CA ILE A 66 -27.50 -10.62 16.29
C ILE A 66 -27.12 -9.74 17.48
N ILE A 67 -25.88 -9.26 17.47
CA ILE A 67 -25.33 -8.39 18.52
C ILE A 67 -25.27 -6.92 18.08
N GLY A 68 -25.46 -6.65 16.78
CA GLY A 68 -25.35 -5.31 16.23
C GLY A 68 -25.48 -5.28 14.70
N ASP A 69 -25.29 -4.10 14.12
CA ASP A 69 -25.39 -3.85 12.68
C ASP A 69 -24.28 -2.90 12.21
N LEU A 70 -23.65 -3.25 11.09
CA LEU A 70 -22.72 -2.42 10.33
C LEU A 70 -23.50 -1.63 9.28
N PHE A 71 -23.51 -0.31 9.37
CA PHE A 71 -24.21 0.61 8.48
C PHE A 71 -23.26 1.25 7.45
N TYR A 72 -23.64 1.16 6.17
CA TYR A 72 -22.94 1.77 5.05
C TYR A 72 -23.53 3.15 4.78
N LEU A 73 -23.02 4.17 5.45
CA LEU A 73 -23.57 5.54 5.43
C LEU A 73 -22.65 6.54 4.74
N LYS A 74 -21.37 6.22 4.59
CA LYS A 74 -20.37 7.15 4.08
C LYS A 74 -20.79 7.71 2.72
N ASP A 75 -20.70 9.03 2.58
CA ASP A 75 -21.06 9.80 1.39
C ASP A 75 -22.56 9.74 1.02
N LEU A 76 -23.41 9.05 1.79
CA LEU A 76 -24.86 9.09 1.63
C LEU A 76 -25.44 10.36 2.27
N CYS A 77 -26.32 11.02 1.52
CA CYS A 77 -27.10 12.16 1.99
C CYS A 77 -28.52 11.69 2.34
N LEU A 78 -28.89 11.77 3.61
CA LEU A 78 -30.19 11.32 4.10
C LEU A 78 -30.97 12.47 4.73
N GLU A 79 -32.29 12.44 4.55
CA GLU A 79 -33.19 13.34 5.28
C GLU A 79 -33.26 12.91 6.73
N ILE A 80 -32.90 13.83 7.63
CA ILE A 80 -32.74 13.59 9.06
C ILE A 80 -34.06 13.08 9.69
N SER A 81 -35.21 13.58 9.25
CA SER A 81 -36.53 13.13 9.74
C SER A 81 -36.93 11.72 9.31
N SER A 82 -36.25 11.15 8.31
CA SER A 82 -36.56 9.84 7.74
C SER A 82 -35.65 8.70 8.23
N MET A 83 -34.62 9.03 9.03
CA MET A 83 -33.63 8.08 9.50
C MET A 83 -34.24 7.02 10.42
N SER A 84 -33.78 5.78 10.27
CA SER A 84 -34.02 4.74 11.27
C SER A 84 -33.34 5.12 12.59
N ILE A 85 -33.74 4.48 13.69
CA ILE A 85 -33.20 4.81 15.02
C ILE A 85 -31.67 4.67 15.08
N PHE A 86 -31.11 3.64 14.44
CA PHE A 86 -29.66 3.39 14.43
C PHE A 86 -28.92 4.33 13.47
N GLN A 87 -29.53 4.72 12.35
CA GLN A 87 -29.00 5.79 11.50
C GLN A 87 -28.98 7.13 12.24
N PHE A 88 -30.00 7.39 13.06
CA PHE A 88 -30.07 8.58 13.89
C PHE A 88 -28.99 8.58 14.99
N TYR A 89 -28.71 7.44 15.62
CA TYR A 89 -27.57 7.32 16.55
C TYR A 89 -26.23 7.57 15.85
N ALA A 90 -26.02 7.05 14.65
CA ALA A 90 -24.84 7.36 13.84
C ALA A 90 -24.74 8.85 13.52
N PHE A 91 -25.86 9.50 13.17
CA PHE A 91 -25.91 10.94 12.93
C PHE A 91 -25.51 11.72 14.19
N LEU A 92 -26.07 11.40 15.34
CA LEU A 92 -25.74 12.04 16.61
C LEU A 92 -24.27 11.87 17.01
N ASN A 93 -23.63 10.76 16.62
CA ASN A 93 -22.21 10.52 16.86
C ASN A 93 -21.30 11.42 16.00
N GLU A 94 -21.71 11.79 14.79
CA GLU A 94 -20.91 12.58 13.84
C GLU A 94 -21.21 14.08 13.87
N CYS A 95 -22.47 14.44 14.14
CA CYS A 95 -22.99 15.77 13.93
C CYS A 95 -22.41 16.81 14.90
N THR A 96 -22.37 18.05 14.46
CA THR A 96 -22.14 19.23 15.30
C THR A 96 -23.47 19.89 15.67
N ILE A 97 -23.47 20.80 16.65
CA ILE A 97 -24.70 21.49 17.07
C ILE A 97 -25.42 22.19 15.89
N PRO A 98 -24.72 22.89 14.97
CA PRO A 98 -25.36 23.46 13.78
C PRO A 98 -26.04 22.42 12.87
N ASP A 99 -25.50 21.20 12.79
CA ASP A 99 -26.01 20.16 11.90
C ASP A 99 -27.40 19.65 12.34
N LEU A 100 -27.75 19.84 13.62
CA LEU A 100 -29.04 19.44 14.20
C LEU A 100 -30.26 20.17 13.59
N GLN A 101 -30.01 21.32 12.96
CA GLN A 101 -31.04 22.15 12.33
C GLN A 101 -31.14 21.89 10.81
N LEU A 102 -30.29 21.04 10.26
CA LEU A 102 -30.33 20.70 8.84
C LEU A 102 -31.53 19.80 8.54
N GLN A 103 -32.04 19.89 7.32
CA GLN A 103 -33.02 18.91 6.83
C GLN A 103 -32.34 17.61 6.39
N ASN A 104 -31.17 17.73 5.75
CA ASN A 104 -30.41 16.60 5.22
C ASN A 104 -28.99 16.60 5.80
N PHE A 105 -28.43 15.42 6.00
CA PHE A 105 -27.06 15.24 6.46
C PHE A 105 -26.31 14.28 5.55
N THR A 106 -25.07 14.63 5.19
CA THR A 106 -24.14 13.76 4.47
C THR A 106 -23.11 13.20 5.43
N PHE A 107 -23.14 11.89 5.63
CA PHE A 107 -22.20 11.21 6.53
C PHE A 107 -20.81 11.15 5.93
N ARG A 108 -19.78 11.30 6.77
CA ARG A 108 -18.38 11.18 6.38
C ARG A 108 -17.82 9.79 6.61
N SER A 109 -18.57 8.90 7.25
CA SER A 109 -18.08 7.57 7.66
C SER A 109 -19.18 6.53 7.73
N ASN A 110 -18.76 5.26 7.75
CA ASN A 110 -19.60 4.12 8.07
C ASN A 110 -19.61 3.91 9.59
N TYR A 111 -20.61 3.20 10.11
CA TYR A 111 -20.81 3.05 11.55
C TYR A 111 -21.17 1.62 11.91
N LEU A 112 -20.66 1.14 13.04
CA LEU A 112 -21.09 -0.08 13.67
C LEU A 112 -21.88 0.30 14.93
N VAL A 113 -23.05 -0.32 15.11
CA VAL A 113 -23.87 -0.18 16.31
C VAL A 113 -23.96 -1.53 16.99
N VAL A 114 -23.50 -1.63 18.24
CA VAL A 114 -23.48 -2.88 19.02
C VAL A 114 -24.32 -2.72 20.28
N HIS A 115 -25.11 -3.72 20.60
CA HIS A 115 -25.89 -3.72 21.84
C HIS A 115 -24.97 -3.82 23.07
N LYS A 116 -25.29 -3.07 24.13
CA LYS A 116 -24.46 -2.94 25.34
C LYS A 116 -24.15 -4.27 26.02
N ASP A 117 -25.07 -5.23 25.96
CA ASP A 117 -24.88 -6.53 26.61
C ASP A 117 -23.71 -7.34 26.01
N TYR A 118 -23.27 -7.00 24.80
CA TYR A 118 -22.19 -7.69 24.09
C TYR A 118 -20.93 -6.84 23.93
N ILE A 119 -20.94 -5.57 24.34
CA ILE A 119 -19.90 -4.61 23.96
C ILE A 119 -18.53 -4.91 24.58
N ASP A 120 -18.51 -5.31 25.86
CA ASP A 120 -17.28 -5.62 26.58
C ASP A 120 -16.60 -6.84 25.94
N ASP A 121 -17.38 -7.89 25.66
CA ASP A 121 -16.90 -9.09 24.98
C ASP A 121 -16.44 -8.79 23.55
N PHE A 122 -17.19 -7.94 22.82
CA PHE A 122 -16.80 -7.45 21.50
C PHE A 122 -15.41 -6.81 21.53
N HIS A 123 -15.18 -5.84 22.42
CA HIS A 123 -13.90 -5.14 22.49
C HIS A 123 -12.75 -6.03 22.97
N LEU A 124 -12.99 -6.88 23.97
CA LEU A 124 -11.96 -7.74 24.55
C LEU A 124 -11.51 -8.86 23.61
N LYS A 125 -12.43 -9.44 22.83
CA LYS A 125 -12.19 -10.68 22.07
C LYS A 125 -12.18 -10.50 20.56
N TYR A 126 -12.96 -9.56 20.02
CA TYR A 126 -13.29 -9.54 18.59
C TYR A 126 -12.87 -8.27 17.84
N SER A 127 -12.86 -7.11 18.52
CA SER A 127 -12.61 -5.81 17.89
C SER A 127 -11.23 -5.70 17.25
N SER A 128 -10.18 -6.27 17.85
CA SER A 128 -8.81 -6.20 17.29
C SER A 128 -8.63 -7.05 16.03
N THR A 129 -9.50 -8.05 15.84
CA THR A 129 -9.45 -9.00 14.71
C THR A 129 -10.59 -8.77 13.71
N SER A 130 -11.40 -7.71 13.88
CA SER A 130 -12.53 -7.39 13.00
C SER A 130 -12.12 -7.15 11.55
N SER A 131 -10.88 -6.71 11.31
CA SER A 131 -10.37 -6.57 9.95
C SER A 131 -10.23 -7.90 9.23
N VAL A 132 -10.11 -9.01 9.97
CA VAL A 132 -9.99 -10.37 9.43
C VAL A 132 -11.36 -11.01 9.25
N TRP A 133 -12.18 -11.08 10.31
CA TRP A 133 -13.46 -11.79 10.26
C TRP A 133 -14.61 -10.95 9.72
N GLY A 134 -14.59 -9.63 9.93
CA GLY A 134 -15.68 -8.72 9.57
C GLY A 134 -15.33 -7.79 8.41
N GLY A 135 -14.07 -7.74 7.98
CA GLY A 135 -13.62 -6.86 6.90
C GLY A 135 -13.69 -5.36 7.23
N PHE A 136 -13.72 -4.98 8.51
CA PHE A 136 -13.74 -3.57 8.93
C PHE A 136 -12.83 -3.32 10.12
N LYS A 137 -12.46 -2.06 10.33
CA LYS A 137 -11.73 -1.59 11.52
C LYS A 137 -12.46 -0.41 12.14
N ILE A 138 -12.69 -0.46 13.45
CA ILE A 138 -13.23 0.67 14.21
C ILE A 138 -12.18 1.77 14.35
N SER A 139 -12.63 3.02 14.31
CA SER A 139 -11.76 4.18 14.54
C SER A 139 -11.38 4.24 16.01
N GLU A 140 -10.08 4.19 16.25
CA GLU A 140 -9.48 4.55 17.53
C GLU A 140 -9.04 6.04 17.45
N ASN A 141 -8.70 6.67 18.58
CA ASN A 141 -8.40 8.12 18.65
C ASN A 141 -7.27 8.61 17.72
N GLN A 142 -6.53 7.70 17.07
CA GLN A 142 -5.53 8.01 16.06
C GLN A 142 -5.91 7.34 14.75
N SER A 143 -6.01 8.14 13.68
CA SER A 143 -6.13 7.60 12.32
C SER A 143 -4.88 6.79 11.99
N VAL A 144 -5.08 5.54 11.61
CA VAL A 144 -4.04 4.61 11.16
C VAL A 144 -3.78 4.76 9.66
N ILE A 145 -4.65 5.48 8.93
CA ILE A 145 -4.51 5.70 7.49
C ILE A 145 -4.02 7.12 7.22
N ASN A 146 -2.76 7.25 6.79
CA ASN A 146 -2.26 8.44 6.11
C ASN A 146 -1.47 7.96 4.89
N TYR A 147 -2.12 7.97 3.72
CA TYR A 147 -1.43 7.66 2.48
C TYR A 147 -0.42 8.76 2.16
N TYR A 148 0.84 8.39 1.95
CA TYR A 148 1.85 9.35 1.54
C TYR A 148 1.51 9.91 0.15
N LYS A 149 1.36 11.23 0.07
CA LYS A 149 1.08 11.95 -1.18
C LYS A 149 2.27 12.85 -1.53
N LYS A 150 2.73 12.72 -2.77
CA LYS A 150 3.78 13.55 -3.34
C LYS A 150 3.18 14.62 -4.25
N THR A 151 3.71 15.84 -4.18
CA THR A 151 3.41 16.89 -5.16
C THR A 151 4.24 16.68 -6.43
N ILE A 152 3.56 16.57 -7.58
CA ILE A 152 4.22 16.45 -8.90
C ILE A 152 3.97 17.76 -9.65
N PRO A 153 4.97 18.66 -9.74
CA PRO A 153 4.78 19.96 -10.39
C PRO A 153 4.74 19.87 -11.92
N VAL A 154 5.42 18.88 -12.51
CA VAL A 154 5.52 18.67 -13.95
C VAL A 154 5.50 17.17 -14.26
N ILE A 155 4.77 16.78 -15.30
CA ILE A 155 4.79 15.44 -15.90
C ILE A 155 5.52 15.56 -17.23
N THR A 156 6.63 14.85 -17.38
CA THR A 156 7.43 14.81 -18.62
C THR A 156 7.06 13.58 -19.43
N ILE A 157 6.75 13.77 -20.71
CA ILE A 157 6.53 12.68 -21.65
C ILE A 157 7.91 12.14 -22.07
N PRO A 158 8.19 10.83 -21.91
CA PRO A 158 9.44 10.23 -22.35
C PRO A 158 9.49 10.05 -23.87
N ASP A 159 10.57 9.47 -24.37
CA ASP A 159 10.64 8.96 -25.75
C ASP A 159 9.51 7.95 -26.03
N GLU A 160 9.22 7.73 -27.31
CA GLU A 160 8.15 6.82 -27.73
C GLU A 160 8.34 5.41 -27.15
N LEU A 161 7.28 4.91 -26.50
CA LEU A 161 7.25 3.58 -25.88
C LEU A 161 6.52 2.58 -26.78
N LYS A 162 6.96 1.32 -26.73
CA LYS A 162 6.33 0.15 -27.31
C LYS A 162 4.90 0.04 -26.81
N GLU A 163 4.03 -0.47 -27.68
CA GLU A 163 2.65 -0.75 -27.30
C GLU A 163 2.62 -1.86 -26.24
N LEU A 164 1.86 -1.62 -25.18
CA LEU A 164 1.64 -2.60 -24.11
C LEU A 164 0.59 -3.60 -24.58
N ASP A 165 0.81 -4.90 -24.33
CA ASP A 165 -0.23 -5.90 -24.52
C ASP A 165 -1.36 -5.75 -23.48
N HIS A 166 -2.44 -6.50 -23.68
CA HIS A 166 -3.62 -6.47 -22.82
C HIS A 166 -3.30 -6.73 -21.33
N TYR A 167 -2.38 -7.65 -21.02
CA TYR A 167 -2.04 -7.99 -19.63
C TYR A 167 -1.19 -6.89 -18.98
N ALA A 168 -0.24 -6.34 -19.73
CA ALA A 168 0.56 -5.20 -19.29
C ALA A 168 -0.33 -3.96 -19.05
N GLN A 169 -1.26 -3.67 -19.97
CA GLN A 169 -2.22 -2.56 -19.81
C GLN A 169 -3.10 -2.73 -18.55
N ASP A 170 -3.67 -3.90 -18.31
CA ASP A 170 -4.47 -4.18 -17.11
C ASP A 170 -3.66 -3.99 -15.83
N SER A 171 -2.40 -4.44 -15.80
CA SER A 171 -1.54 -4.24 -14.62
C SER A 171 -1.26 -2.75 -14.36
N VAL A 172 -1.05 -1.94 -15.41
CA VAL A 172 -0.89 -0.48 -15.29
C VAL A 172 -2.15 0.19 -14.76
N TYR A 173 -3.33 -0.17 -15.27
CA TYR A 173 -4.60 0.37 -14.77
C TYR A 173 -4.83 0.01 -13.30
N ARG A 174 -4.60 -1.25 -12.93
CA ARG A 174 -4.65 -1.66 -11.53
C ARG A 174 -3.67 -0.87 -10.68
N ALA A 175 -2.45 -0.60 -11.16
CA ALA A 175 -1.49 0.23 -10.44
C ALA A 175 -1.99 1.67 -10.22
N LEU A 176 -2.69 2.24 -11.19
CA LEU A 176 -3.26 3.59 -11.07
C LEU A 176 -4.41 3.66 -10.07
N ASP A 177 -5.24 2.61 -9.98
CA ASP A 177 -6.37 2.53 -9.04
C ASP A 177 -5.96 2.31 -7.58
N GLN A 178 -4.73 1.80 -7.33
CA GLN A 178 -4.26 1.50 -5.97
C GLN A 178 -3.87 2.76 -5.19
N LYS A 179 -4.53 2.96 -4.05
CA LYS A 179 -4.19 4.02 -3.08
C LYS A 179 -2.89 3.72 -2.32
N HIS A 180 -2.64 2.45 -1.98
CA HIS A 180 -1.43 2.02 -1.27
C HIS A 180 -0.22 1.93 -2.20
N SER A 181 0.88 2.60 -1.85
CA SER A 181 2.10 2.61 -2.68
C SER A 181 2.75 1.24 -2.82
N PHE A 182 2.68 0.39 -1.78
CA PHE A 182 3.19 -0.97 -1.82
C PHE A 182 2.56 -1.80 -2.94
N GLU A 183 1.23 -1.74 -3.06
CA GLU A 183 0.49 -2.43 -4.11
C GLU A 183 0.81 -1.85 -5.49
N ARG A 184 0.93 -0.52 -5.61
CA ARG A 184 1.38 0.12 -6.85
C ARG A 184 2.74 -0.41 -7.31
N PHE A 185 3.70 -0.46 -6.39
CA PHE A 185 5.03 -0.99 -6.67
C PHE A 185 4.96 -2.45 -7.15
N LEU A 186 4.18 -3.31 -6.49
CA LEU A 186 4.01 -4.70 -6.92
C LEU A 186 3.39 -4.83 -8.31
N LYS A 187 2.36 -4.03 -8.64
CA LYS A 187 1.75 -4.05 -9.99
C LYS A 187 2.73 -3.60 -11.07
N LEU A 188 3.59 -2.62 -10.78
CA LEU A 188 4.67 -2.21 -11.67
C LEU A 188 5.73 -3.31 -11.82
N TYR A 189 6.04 -4.03 -10.73
CA TYR A 189 6.97 -5.16 -10.75
C TYR A 189 6.46 -6.34 -11.59
N HIS A 190 5.16 -6.61 -11.55
CA HIS A 190 4.56 -7.68 -12.37
C HIS A 190 4.79 -7.47 -13.87
N LEU A 191 4.94 -6.22 -14.34
CA LEU A 191 5.32 -5.94 -15.73
C LEU A 191 6.70 -6.51 -16.05
N LEU A 192 7.66 -6.39 -15.12
CA LEU A 192 8.99 -6.97 -15.29
C LEU A 192 8.95 -8.50 -15.23
N GLU A 193 8.13 -9.07 -14.34
CA GLU A 193 7.95 -10.52 -14.24
C GLU A 193 7.41 -11.14 -15.53
N LEU A 194 6.39 -10.50 -16.11
CA LEU A 194 5.81 -10.94 -17.38
C LEU A 194 6.85 -10.95 -18.51
N GLU A 195 7.77 -9.99 -18.51
CA GLU A 195 8.83 -9.89 -19.51
C GLU A 195 9.94 -10.94 -19.34
N PHE A 196 10.14 -11.48 -18.13
CA PHE A 196 11.02 -12.65 -17.96
C PHE A 196 10.54 -13.83 -18.81
N ASP A 197 9.22 -14.04 -18.81
CA ASP A 197 8.58 -15.13 -19.53
C ASP A 197 8.53 -14.86 -21.03
N TYR A 198 8.16 -13.64 -21.44
CA TYR A 198 8.14 -13.28 -22.86
C TYR A 198 9.53 -13.32 -23.50
N SER A 199 10.57 -12.88 -22.79
CA SER A 199 11.94 -12.96 -23.29
C SER A 199 12.35 -14.41 -23.54
N LEU A 200 12.03 -15.34 -22.63
CA LEU A 200 12.29 -16.76 -22.83
C LEU A 200 11.50 -17.32 -24.01
N ILE A 201 10.20 -17.04 -24.08
CA ILE A 201 9.33 -17.55 -25.15
C ILE A 201 9.81 -17.07 -26.52
N LYS A 202 10.14 -15.78 -26.67
CA LYS A 202 10.69 -15.24 -27.93
C LYS A 202 11.99 -15.92 -28.33
N LYS A 203 12.91 -16.17 -27.37
CA LYS A 203 14.14 -16.91 -27.63
C LYS A 203 13.84 -18.33 -28.11
N ILE A 204 12.92 -19.05 -27.47
CA ILE A 204 12.54 -20.41 -27.88
C ILE A 204 11.88 -20.42 -29.27
N GLN A 205 10.97 -19.48 -29.54
CA GLN A 205 10.29 -19.36 -30.84
C GLN A 205 11.25 -19.08 -32.00
N SER A 206 12.41 -18.48 -31.72
CA SER A 206 13.45 -18.24 -32.73
C SER A 206 14.30 -19.47 -33.07
N LEU A 207 14.13 -20.58 -32.35
CA LEU A 207 14.89 -21.82 -32.52
C LEU A 207 14.09 -22.89 -33.25
N ASN A 208 14.78 -23.80 -33.94
CA ASN A 208 14.16 -24.98 -34.54
C ASN A 208 14.28 -26.18 -33.61
N ILE A 209 13.14 -26.69 -33.13
CA ILE A 209 13.06 -27.80 -32.17
C ILE A 209 13.85 -29.05 -32.62
N THR A 210 13.87 -29.33 -33.92
CA THR A 210 14.51 -30.54 -34.46
C THR A 210 16.04 -30.44 -34.51
N THR A 211 16.61 -29.24 -34.61
CA THR A 211 18.06 -29.03 -34.70
C THR A 211 18.67 -28.43 -33.44
N ASP A 212 17.87 -27.70 -32.66
CA ASP A 212 18.34 -26.84 -31.56
C ASP A 212 17.89 -27.35 -30.18
N SER A 213 17.48 -28.61 -30.07
CA SER A 213 16.99 -29.22 -28.82
C SER A 213 17.91 -28.98 -27.61
N ASN A 214 19.23 -29.04 -27.81
CA ASN A 214 20.21 -28.74 -26.75
C ASN A 214 20.21 -27.26 -26.33
N LEU A 215 20.02 -26.33 -27.27
CA LEU A 215 19.94 -24.89 -26.98
C LEU A 215 18.65 -24.56 -26.23
N ILE A 216 17.54 -25.19 -26.59
CA ILE A 216 16.28 -25.10 -25.84
C ILE A 216 16.46 -25.62 -24.41
N GLY A 217 17.13 -26.77 -24.24
CA GLY A 217 17.48 -27.31 -22.93
C GLY A 217 18.31 -26.34 -22.09
N ASN A 218 19.27 -25.64 -22.71
CA ASN A 218 20.06 -24.60 -22.04
C ASN A 218 19.19 -23.42 -21.59
N LEU A 219 18.34 -22.88 -22.47
CA LEU A 219 17.44 -21.77 -22.14
C LEU A 219 16.50 -22.10 -20.97
N LEU A 220 15.96 -23.32 -20.95
CA LEU A 220 15.11 -23.79 -19.84
C LEU A 220 15.88 -23.92 -18.52
N ASN A 221 17.14 -24.33 -18.58
CA ASN A 221 18.00 -24.38 -17.39
C ASN A 221 18.44 -23.00 -16.92
N GLU A 222 18.68 -22.05 -17.83
CA GLU A 222 18.97 -20.65 -17.48
C GLU A 222 17.75 -19.97 -16.85
N TYR A 223 16.54 -20.29 -17.30
CA TYR A 223 15.33 -19.77 -16.69
C TYR A 223 15.11 -20.24 -15.24
N LYS A 224 15.72 -21.36 -14.82
CA LYS A 224 15.72 -21.81 -13.41
C LYS A 224 16.62 -20.97 -12.50
N ARG A 225 17.36 -19.99 -13.04
CA ARG A 225 18.14 -19.03 -12.22
C ARG A 225 17.24 -18.26 -11.27
N THR A 226 17.86 -17.61 -10.28
CA THR A 226 17.09 -16.86 -9.29
C THR A 226 16.38 -15.67 -9.96
N GLU A 227 15.26 -15.24 -9.41
CA GLU A 227 14.52 -14.07 -9.89
C GLU A 227 15.39 -12.81 -9.96
N SER A 228 16.30 -12.64 -8.99
CA SER A 228 17.28 -11.55 -8.99
C SER A 228 18.22 -11.59 -10.22
N ASP A 229 18.63 -12.78 -10.67
CA ASP A 229 19.48 -12.93 -11.86
C ASP A 229 18.70 -12.56 -13.12
N ARG A 230 17.44 -13.04 -13.21
CA ARG A 230 16.56 -12.72 -14.35
C ARG A 230 16.28 -11.21 -14.45
N LEU A 231 16.11 -10.54 -13.32
CA LEU A 231 15.94 -9.09 -13.26
C LEU A 231 17.22 -8.34 -13.68
N PHE A 232 18.39 -8.81 -13.25
CA PHE A 232 19.67 -8.25 -13.73
C PHE A 232 19.84 -8.40 -15.24
N ASP A 233 19.55 -9.58 -15.79
CA ASP A 233 19.63 -9.84 -17.22
C ASP A 233 18.63 -8.95 -17.99
N LEU A 234 17.42 -8.75 -17.46
CA LEU A 234 16.43 -7.86 -18.08
C LEU A 234 16.93 -6.41 -18.13
N ILE A 235 17.41 -5.88 -17.00
CA ILE A 235 17.89 -4.49 -16.90
C ILE A 235 19.12 -4.29 -17.77
N SER A 236 20.11 -5.18 -17.69
CA SER A 236 21.37 -5.03 -18.43
C SER A 236 21.22 -5.09 -19.95
N ASN A 237 20.17 -5.77 -20.45
CA ASN A 237 19.90 -5.89 -21.87
C ASN A 237 18.99 -4.79 -22.44
N ASN A 238 18.31 -4.00 -21.60
CA ASN A 238 17.30 -3.04 -22.08
C ASN A 238 17.46 -1.62 -21.52
N CYS A 239 18.14 -1.45 -20.38
CA CYS A 239 18.29 -0.16 -19.72
C CYS A 239 19.70 0.39 -19.93
N PHE A 240 19.93 1.08 -21.05
CA PHE A 240 21.26 1.59 -21.39
C PHE A 240 21.56 2.99 -20.81
N ASP A 241 20.54 3.73 -20.40
CA ASP A 241 20.71 5.06 -19.81
C ASP A 241 20.97 4.95 -18.31
N THR A 242 22.23 4.62 -18.02
CA THR A 242 22.75 4.52 -16.65
C THR A 242 22.77 5.86 -15.91
N SER A 243 22.72 6.99 -16.63
CA SER A 243 22.70 8.31 -16.02
C SER A 243 21.36 8.55 -15.33
N ASN A 244 20.25 8.31 -16.02
CA ASN A 244 18.92 8.43 -15.42
C ASN A 244 18.69 7.41 -14.29
N LEU A 245 19.14 6.17 -14.45
CA LEU A 245 19.10 5.17 -13.37
C LEU A 245 19.88 5.66 -12.13
N SER A 246 21.09 6.18 -12.31
CA SER A 246 21.92 6.68 -11.19
C SER A 246 21.27 7.84 -10.44
N LEU A 247 20.55 8.73 -11.15
CA LEU A 247 19.77 9.80 -10.54
C LEU A 247 18.65 9.23 -9.67
N LYS A 248 17.92 8.21 -10.13
CA LYS A 248 16.89 7.56 -9.30
C LYS A 248 17.48 6.81 -8.11
N LEU A 249 18.61 6.13 -8.30
CA LEU A 249 19.32 5.46 -7.20
C LEU A 249 19.73 6.45 -6.11
N ASN A 250 20.18 7.65 -6.46
CA ASN A 250 20.55 8.69 -5.51
C ASN A 250 19.41 9.16 -4.59
N ASN A 251 18.13 8.93 -4.95
CA ASN A 251 17.00 9.26 -4.07
C ASN A 251 17.03 8.46 -2.75
N ILE A 252 17.79 7.37 -2.68
CA ILE A 252 17.99 6.60 -1.43
C ILE A 252 18.64 7.43 -0.31
N LYS A 253 19.30 8.55 -0.63
CA LYS A 253 19.97 9.42 0.35
C LYS A 253 19.02 9.96 1.42
N SER A 254 17.74 10.13 1.11
CA SER A 254 16.73 10.53 2.10
C SER A 254 16.33 9.39 3.05
N PHE A 255 16.77 8.15 2.76
CA PHE A 255 16.36 6.92 3.43
C PHE A 255 17.55 6.02 3.77
N ILE A 256 18.74 6.59 4.00
CA ILE A 256 20.00 5.84 4.21
C ILE A 256 19.83 4.73 5.25
N THR A 257 19.28 5.04 6.43
CA THR A 257 19.09 4.07 7.51
C THR A 257 18.17 2.92 7.10
N LEU A 258 17.04 3.23 6.45
CA LEU A 258 16.10 2.23 5.98
C LEU A 258 16.70 1.37 4.85
N GLY A 259 17.46 1.99 3.94
CA GLY A 259 18.17 1.29 2.88
C GLY A 259 19.24 0.34 3.41
N GLU A 260 19.99 0.75 4.43
CA GLU A 260 20.95 -0.12 5.13
C GLU A 260 20.23 -1.33 5.75
N GLU A 261 19.08 -1.14 6.40
CA GLU A 261 18.29 -2.24 6.94
C GLU A 261 17.85 -3.22 5.84
N ILE A 262 17.21 -2.73 4.78
CA ILE A 262 16.62 -3.57 3.73
C ILE A 262 17.70 -4.28 2.90
N PHE A 263 18.73 -3.54 2.48
CA PHE A 263 19.68 -4.00 1.45
C PHE A 263 20.92 -4.68 2.02
N ILE A 264 21.32 -4.31 3.25
CA ILE A 264 22.54 -4.80 3.89
C ILE A 264 22.19 -5.75 5.03
N ARG A 265 21.58 -5.24 6.10
CA ARG A 265 21.35 -6.02 7.33
C ARG A 265 20.45 -7.23 7.11
N PHE A 266 19.34 -7.03 6.39
CA PHE A 266 18.46 -8.11 5.98
C PHE A 266 18.79 -8.61 4.57
N GLY A 267 19.85 -8.08 3.94
CA GLY A 267 20.40 -8.53 2.67
C GLY A 267 20.69 -10.03 2.68
N LYS A 268 20.42 -10.74 1.58
CA LYS A 268 20.72 -12.18 1.48
C LYS A 268 22.15 -12.29 0.95
N GLU A 269 23.09 -12.57 1.84
CA GLU A 269 24.52 -12.77 1.54
C GLU A 269 24.75 -14.03 0.70
N LYS A 270 24.48 -14.00 -0.61
CA LYS A 270 24.85 -15.11 -1.50
C LYS A 270 25.28 -14.64 -2.89
N SER A 271 26.33 -13.81 -2.95
CA SER A 271 27.40 -14.00 -3.93
C SER A 271 28.50 -12.95 -3.72
N SER A 272 29.73 -13.34 -4.04
CA SER A 272 30.94 -12.51 -4.05
C SER A 272 30.92 -11.32 -5.02
N ASN A 273 29.77 -11.04 -5.66
CA ASN A 273 29.62 -10.09 -6.76
C ASN A 273 28.77 -8.85 -6.40
N PHE A 274 28.38 -8.66 -5.14
CA PHE A 274 27.62 -7.49 -4.71
C PHE A 274 28.53 -6.41 -4.12
N TYR A 275 28.56 -5.25 -4.74
CA TYR A 275 29.56 -4.21 -4.48
C TYR A 275 29.18 -3.20 -3.37
N LEU A 276 28.13 -3.45 -2.60
CA LEU A 276 27.64 -2.54 -1.55
C LEU A 276 26.92 -3.27 -0.40
N THR A 277 27.45 -4.42 0.03
CA THR A 277 26.92 -5.22 1.15
C THR A 277 27.56 -4.87 2.50
N ASP A 278 28.41 -3.85 2.53
CA ASP A 278 29.10 -3.39 3.72
C ASP A 278 28.55 -2.02 4.11
N SER A 279 28.09 -1.89 5.35
CA SER A 279 27.50 -0.66 5.87
C SER A 279 28.45 0.53 5.80
N ILE A 280 29.76 0.32 5.98
CA ILE A 280 30.74 1.41 5.95
C ILE A 280 30.85 1.97 4.53
N LYS A 281 31.02 1.10 3.53
CA LYS A 281 31.07 1.48 2.11
C LYS A 281 29.77 2.11 1.62
N TYR A 282 28.64 1.56 2.03
CA TYR A 282 27.31 2.10 1.73
C TYR A 282 27.15 3.52 2.25
N ASN A 283 27.40 3.73 3.55
CA ASN A 283 27.27 5.04 4.17
C ASN A 283 28.30 6.05 3.62
N ALA A 284 29.52 5.60 3.32
CA ALA A 284 30.55 6.44 2.70
C ALA A 284 30.15 6.90 1.29
N LEU A 285 29.66 5.97 0.45
CA LEU A 285 29.19 6.31 -0.90
C LEU A 285 28.00 7.28 -0.87
N LEU A 286 27.03 7.05 0.02
CA LEU A 286 25.84 7.92 0.10
C LEU A 286 26.10 9.28 0.72
N SER A 287 27.20 9.42 1.47
CA SER A 287 27.68 10.71 1.99
C SER A 287 28.32 11.57 0.90
N ASP A 288 28.78 10.98 -0.20
CA ASP A 288 29.31 11.71 -1.36
C ASP A 288 28.16 12.41 -2.12
N PRO A 289 28.21 13.73 -2.39
CA PRO A 289 27.21 14.44 -3.19
C PRO A 289 26.95 13.78 -4.55
N ASP A 290 27.99 13.24 -5.19
CA ASP A 290 27.96 12.66 -6.51
C ASP A 290 27.77 11.13 -6.51
N ALA A 291 27.65 10.50 -5.34
CA ALA A 291 27.36 9.08 -5.06
C ALA A 291 27.25 8.16 -6.30
N PHE A 292 26.02 7.80 -6.71
CA PHE A 292 25.81 6.92 -7.87
C PHE A 292 26.03 7.62 -9.19
N THR A 293 25.97 8.95 -9.26
CA THR A 293 26.02 9.72 -10.50
C THR A 293 27.42 9.89 -11.10
N ASN A 294 28.46 9.66 -10.30
CA ASN A 294 29.86 9.80 -10.72
C ASN A 294 30.61 8.46 -10.61
N PRO A 295 31.11 7.90 -11.73
CA PRO A 295 31.88 6.66 -11.73
C PRO A 295 33.12 6.69 -10.82
N ASN A 296 33.73 7.87 -10.62
CA ASN A 296 34.90 8.01 -9.73
C ASN A 296 34.51 7.94 -8.24
N SER A 297 33.34 8.46 -7.87
CA SER A 297 32.79 8.29 -6.52
C SER A 297 32.53 6.82 -6.24
N VAL A 298 31.84 6.13 -7.15
CA VAL A 298 31.63 4.67 -7.07
C VAL A 298 32.95 3.92 -6.92
N LYS A 299 33.95 4.21 -7.76
CA LYS A 299 35.28 3.59 -7.68
C LYS A 299 35.91 3.75 -6.30
N THR A 300 35.86 4.95 -5.75
CA THR A 300 36.50 5.32 -4.49
C THR A 300 35.96 4.51 -3.32
N TYR A 301 34.64 4.26 -3.27
CA TYR A 301 34.00 3.61 -2.11
C TYR A 301 33.68 2.13 -2.31
N THR A 302 33.58 1.65 -3.55
CA THR A 302 33.18 0.27 -3.85
C THR A 302 34.28 -0.58 -4.49
N ASN A 303 35.43 0.03 -4.85
CA ASN A 303 36.54 -0.59 -5.60
C ASN A 303 36.18 -1.05 -7.02
N ILE A 304 35.09 -0.56 -7.60
CA ILE A 304 34.69 -0.87 -8.98
C ILE A 304 35.45 0.02 -9.96
N GLN A 305 35.97 -0.56 -11.04
CA GLN A 305 36.63 0.26 -12.06
C GLN A 305 35.59 1.09 -12.84
N PRO A 306 35.92 2.31 -13.29
CA PRO A 306 34.99 3.15 -14.04
C PRO A 306 34.43 2.46 -15.30
N THR A 307 35.17 1.51 -15.88
CA THR A 307 34.72 0.68 -17.02
C THR A 307 33.59 -0.28 -16.67
N ASP A 308 33.48 -0.69 -15.41
CA ASP A 308 32.44 -1.60 -14.90
C ASP A 308 31.26 -0.85 -14.28
N TYR A 309 31.28 0.48 -14.30
CA TYR A 309 30.23 1.33 -13.73
C TYR A 309 28.81 1.01 -14.25
N PRO A 310 28.58 0.83 -15.58
CA PRO A 310 27.25 0.45 -16.07
C PRO A 310 26.75 -0.86 -15.46
N LYS A 311 27.63 -1.87 -15.40
CA LYS A 311 27.32 -3.16 -14.80
C LYS A 311 26.96 -3.01 -13.32
N PHE A 312 27.70 -2.19 -12.58
CA PHE A 312 27.40 -1.88 -11.19
C PHE A 312 26.01 -1.25 -11.01
N ILE A 313 25.67 -0.23 -11.82
CA ILE A 313 24.36 0.43 -11.77
C ILE A 313 23.24 -0.58 -12.02
N HIS A 314 23.39 -1.45 -13.02
CA HIS A 314 22.42 -2.52 -13.29
C HIS A 314 22.31 -3.52 -12.14
N THR A 315 23.43 -3.94 -11.56
CA THR A 315 23.45 -4.89 -10.42
C THR A 315 22.79 -4.31 -9.18
N ILE A 316 23.07 -3.05 -8.83
CA ILE A 316 22.44 -2.41 -7.67
C ILE A 316 20.96 -2.17 -7.92
N THR A 317 20.60 -1.69 -9.11
CA THR A 317 19.19 -1.46 -9.47
C THR A 317 18.37 -2.74 -9.39
N SER A 318 18.85 -3.84 -10.01
CA SER A 318 18.15 -5.12 -9.97
C SER A 318 18.02 -5.64 -8.55
N TYR A 319 19.11 -5.62 -7.78
CA TYR A 319 19.12 -6.09 -6.41
C TYR A 319 18.14 -5.30 -5.53
N TRP A 320 18.17 -3.96 -5.58
CA TRP A 320 17.32 -3.12 -4.75
C TRP A 320 15.84 -3.28 -5.09
N ILE A 321 15.47 -3.29 -6.37
CA ILE A 321 14.08 -3.54 -6.79
C ILE A 321 13.62 -4.92 -6.29
N TYR A 322 14.43 -5.97 -6.49
CA TYR A 322 14.12 -7.31 -6.02
C TYR A 322 13.94 -7.36 -4.49
N ARG A 323 14.82 -6.69 -3.74
CA ARG A 323 14.77 -6.63 -2.28
C ARG A 323 13.55 -5.88 -1.76
N ILE A 324 13.17 -4.78 -2.41
CA ILE A 324 11.96 -4.04 -2.07
C ILE A 324 10.74 -4.92 -2.32
N ARG A 325 10.64 -5.57 -3.48
CA ARG A 325 9.57 -6.54 -3.79
C ARG A 325 9.47 -7.62 -2.72
N CYS A 326 10.57 -8.25 -2.33
CA CYS A 326 10.57 -9.24 -1.25
C CYS A 326 10.05 -8.67 0.07
N SER A 327 10.46 -7.44 0.41
CA SER A 327 10.09 -6.79 1.67
C SER A 327 8.62 -6.35 1.73
N ILE A 328 7.96 -6.26 0.58
CA ILE A 328 6.54 -5.96 0.45
C ILE A 328 5.72 -7.26 0.38
N ALA A 329 6.10 -8.17 -0.50
CA ALA A 329 5.27 -9.33 -0.86
C ALA A 329 5.34 -10.48 0.16
N HIS A 330 6.43 -10.58 0.93
CA HIS A 330 6.61 -11.70 1.85
C HIS A 330 6.45 -11.27 3.30
N PHE A 331 5.57 -11.98 4.01
CA PHE A 331 5.46 -11.89 5.46
C PHE A 331 6.15 -13.11 6.09
N LYS A 332 7.49 -13.12 6.10
CA LYS A 332 8.31 -14.26 6.55
C LYS A 332 9.30 -13.84 7.63
N ILE A 333 9.50 -14.71 8.62
CA ILE A 333 10.53 -14.53 9.66
C ILE A 333 11.90 -14.49 8.99
N GLY A 334 12.73 -13.50 9.37
CA GLY A 334 14.08 -13.31 8.85
C GLY A 334 14.17 -12.46 7.58
N GLU A 335 13.05 -11.97 7.05
CA GLU A 335 13.03 -10.93 6.00
C GLU A 335 12.65 -9.58 6.60
N TYR A 336 13.13 -8.48 6.00
CA TYR A 336 12.66 -7.15 6.38
C TYR A 336 11.24 -6.97 5.86
N ILE A 337 10.31 -6.55 6.71
CA ILE A 337 8.91 -6.35 6.34
C ILE A 337 8.64 -4.84 6.34
N LEU A 338 8.29 -4.31 5.17
CA LEU A 338 7.91 -2.91 5.05
C LEU A 338 6.53 -2.67 5.66
N THR A 339 6.47 -1.80 6.65
CA THR A 339 5.25 -1.35 7.31
C THR A 339 4.79 0.00 6.78
N ARG A 340 3.52 0.35 7.04
CA ARG A 340 2.87 1.54 6.48
C ARG A 340 3.55 2.87 6.82
N ASP A 341 4.26 2.95 7.93
CA ASP A 341 5.02 4.16 8.31
C ASP A 341 6.22 4.44 7.39
N LYS A 342 6.55 3.52 6.48
CA LYS A 342 7.61 3.65 5.46
C LYS A 342 7.06 3.82 4.04
N GLU A 343 5.81 4.30 3.90
CA GLU A 343 5.20 4.48 2.58
C GLU A 343 5.93 5.53 1.73
N ASP A 344 6.52 6.53 2.38
CA ASP A 344 7.33 7.60 1.78
C ASP A 344 8.55 7.05 1.01
N PHE A 345 9.24 6.06 1.57
CA PHE A 345 10.34 5.36 0.90
C PHE A 345 9.92 4.74 -0.44
N ILE A 346 8.70 4.20 -0.51
CA ILE A 346 8.19 3.63 -1.76
C ILE A 346 7.88 4.72 -2.77
N VAL A 347 7.19 5.78 -2.36
CA VAL A 347 6.76 6.84 -3.27
C VAL A 347 7.92 7.70 -3.77
N GLU A 348 8.90 7.98 -2.91
CA GLU A 348 10.01 8.90 -3.22
C GLU A 348 11.23 8.21 -3.84
N PHE A 349 11.41 6.91 -3.59
CA PHE A 349 12.56 6.17 -4.07
C PHE A 349 12.20 4.93 -4.89
N ALA A 350 11.42 3.99 -4.36
CA ALA A 350 11.19 2.70 -5.03
C ALA A 350 10.39 2.82 -6.34
N GLU A 351 9.28 3.54 -6.33
CA GLU A 351 8.43 3.79 -7.49
C GLU A 351 9.20 4.55 -8.61
N PRO A 352 9.91 5.66 -8.32
CA PRO A 352 10.74 6.32 -9.33
C PRO A 352 11.79 5.41 -9.97
N LEU A 353 12.43 4.54 -9.19
CA LEU A 353 13.44 3.62 -9.70
C LEU A 353 12.85 2.58 -10.64
N ILE A 354 11.76 1.91 -10.25
CA ILE A 354 11.12 0.89 -11.10
C ILE A 354 10.46 1.51 -12.35
N LYS A 355 9.88 2.71 -12.23
CA LYS A 355 9.32 3.43 -13.39
C LYS A 355 10.38 3.77 -14.41
N GLU A 356 11.57 4.18 -13.98
CA GLU A 356 12.70 4.44 -14.89
C GLU A 356 13.11 3.18 -15.65
N VAL A 357 13.22 2.04 -14.94
CA VAL A 357 13.49 0.73 -15.59
C VAL A 357 12.43 0.41 -16.64
N LEU A 358 11.14 0.59 -16.31
CA LEU A 358 10.03 0.32 -17.24
C LEU A 358 10.04 1.26 -18.45
N ILE A 359 10.33 2.55 -18.25
CA ILE A 359 10.44 3.53 -19.34
C ILE A 359 11.55 3.11 -20.32
N GLN A 360 12.74 2.77 -19.83
CA GLN A 360 13.83 2.34 -20.71
C GLN A 360 13.53 1.00 -21.37
N PHE A 361 12.93 0.06 -20.64
CA PHE A 361 12.55 -1.24 -21.17
C PHE A 361 11.56 -1.15 -22.34
N TYR A 362 10.50 -0.37 -22.14
CA TYR A 362 9.47 -0.17 -23.16
C TYR A 362 9.87 0.85 -24.23
N LYS A 363 11.02 1.53 -24.14
CA LYS A 363 11.47 2.43 -25.21
C LYS A 363 11.53 1.71 -26.56
N LYS A 364 11.02 2.37 -27.62
CA LYS A 364 11.05 1.84 -29.00
C LYS A 364 12.44 1.82 -29.60
#